data_AF-A0A9D4QX72-F1
#
_entry.id   AF-A0A9D4QX72-F1
#
_cell.length_a   1.000
_cell.length_b   1.000
_cell.length_c   1.000
_cell.angle_alpha   90.00
_cell.angle_beta   90.00
_cell.angle_gamma   90.00
#
_symmetry.space_group_name_H-M   'P 1'
#
loop_
_entity.id
_entity.type
_entity.pdbx_description
1 polymer ?
#
loop_
_entity_poly.entity_id
_entity_poly.type
_entity_poly.pdbx_seq_one_letter_code
_entity_poly.pdbx_strand_id
1 'polypeptide(L)' 'MSPDSEEGYPGNLDCYVTYQLTPDNKLNITYFATTDKPTIVNMTNHSYFNLNGHVGGVAICLG' A
#
# COMPACT_ATOMS: atom_id res chain seq x y z
N MET A 1 13.00 3.59 0.25
CA MET A 1 13.44 4.04 1.58
C MET A 1 12.89 5.43 1.85
N SER A 2 12.18 5.58 2.95
CA SER A 2 11.68 6.82 3.53
C SER A 2 12.68 7.28 4.61
N PRO A 3 13.35 8.44 4.46
CA PRO A 3 14.40 8.87 5.38
C PRO A 3 13.88 9.28 6.77
N ASP A 4 14.77 9.25 7.77
CA ASP A 4 14.48 9.77 9.12
C ASP A 4 13.95 11.22 9.08
N SER A 5 12.86 11.46 9.82
CA SER A 5 12.13 12.73 9.88
C SER A 5 11.34 13.11 8.62
N GLU A 6 11.22 12.23 7.62
CA GLU A 6 10.31 12.45 6.49
C GLU A 6 8.87 12.54 6.98
N GLU A 7 8.18 13.63 6.61
CA GLU A 7 6.83 13.97 7.10
C GLU A 7 6.68 13.96 8.64
N GLY A 8 7.81 14.08 9.38
CA GLY A 8 7.84 14.10 10.84
C GLY A 8 7.95 12.72 11.52
N TYR A 9 8.09 11.63 10.77
CA TYR A 9 8.23 10.28 11.34
C TYR A 9 9.68 9.93 11.68
N PRO A 10 9.98 9.41 12.88
CA PRO A 10 11.31 8.96 13.23
C PRO A 10 11.73 7.69 12.46
N GLY A 11 13.03 7.58 12.22
CA GLY A 11 13.70 6.38 11.71
C GLY A 11 13.75 6.31 10.18
N ASN A 12 14.84 5.75 9.65
CA ASN A 12 14.91 5.40 8.24
C ASN A 12 14.05 4.16 8.00
N LEU A 13 12.99 4.30 7.22
CA LEU A 13 12.07 3.22 6.88
C LEU A 13 12.43 2.64 5.52
N ASP A 14 12.83 1.38 5.49
CA ASP A 14 12.82 0.59 4.25
C ASP A 14 11.52 -0.19 4.16
N CYS A 15 10.86 -0.13 3.01
CA CYS A 15 9.59 -0.77 2.80
C CYS A 15 9.41 -1.20 1.34
N TYR A 16 8.70 -2.31 1.15
CA TYR A 16 8.34 -2.81 -0.17
C TYR A 16 7.02 -3.58 -0.08
N VAL A 17 6.36 -3.68 -1.23
CA VAL A 17 5.09 -4.38 -1.37
C VAL A 17 5.22 -5.45 -2.44
N THR A 18 4.81 -6.67 -2.12
CA THR A 18 4.70 -7.76 -3.08
C THR A 18 3.25 -7.94 -3.49
N TYR A 19 2.99 -7.82 -4.79
CA TYR A 19 1.71 -8.17 -5.41
C TYR A 19 1.85 -9.54 -6.07
N GLN A 20 0.97 -10.48 -5.73
CA GLN A 20 0.97 -11.82 -6.30
C GLN A 20 -0.42 -12.19 -6.77
N LEU A 21 -0.54 -12.50 -8.07
CA LEU A 21 -1.70 -13.19 -8.62
C LEU A 21 -1.46 -14.70 -8.53
N THR A 22 -2.42 -15.41 -7.94
CA THR A 22 -2.36 -16.86 -7.74
C THR A 22 -3.20 -17.60 -8.78
N PRO A 23 -2.93 -18.89 -9.05
CA PRO A 23 -3.72 -19.68 -10.00
C PRO A 23 -5.20 -19.81 -9.64
N ASP A 24 -5.57 -19.64 -8.36
CA ASP A 24 -6.95 -19.66 -7.86
C ASP A 24 -7.59 -18.25 -7.81
N ASN A 25 -7.12 -17.32 -8.66
CA ASN A 25 -7.66 -15.97 -8.85
C ASN A 25 -7.65 -15.08 -7.60
N LYS A 26 -6.72 -15.29 -6.67
CA LYS A 26 -6.51 -14.37 -5.54
C LYS A 26 -5.41 -13.37 -5.86
N LEU A 27 -5.64 -12.12 -5.49
CA LEU A 27 -4.62 -11.08 -5.40
C LEU A 27 -4.12 -10.98 -3.96
N ASN A 28 -2.92 -11.47 -3.69
CA ASN A 28 -2.25 -11.29 -2.41
C ASN A 28 -1.42 -10.01 -2.44
N ILE A 29 -1.59 -9.17 -1.42
CA ILE A 29 -0.79 -7.96 -1.21
C ILE A 29 -0.06 -8.13 0.13
N THR A 30 1.26 -8.24 0.08
CA THR A 30 2.09 -8.39 1.29
C THR A 30 2.93 -7.15 1.47
N TYR A 31 2.88 -6.57 2.67
CA TYR A 31 3.60 -5.37 3.03
C TYR A 31 4.78 -5.73 3.92
N PHE A 32 5.95 -5.18 3.62
CA PHE A 32 7.14 -5.31 4.44
C PHE A 32 7.68 -3.93 4.79
N ALA A 33 8.10 -3.78 6.05
CA ALA A 33 8.64 -2.55 6.59
C ALA A 33 9.67 -2.88 7.68
N THR A 34 10.82 -2.22 7.65
CA THR A 34 11.83 -2.26 8.71
C THR A 34 12.37 -0.86 8.95
N THR A 35 12.67 -0.55 10.21
CA THR A 35 13.16 0.78 10.61
C THR A 35 14.26 0.66 11.66
N ASP A 36 15.11 1.69 11.74
CA ASP A 36 16.21 1.79 12.70
C ASP A 36 15.84 2.53 14.01
N LYS A 37 14.63 3.08 14.11
CA LYS A 37 14.09 3.71 15.33
C LYS A 37 12.62 3.34 15.56
N PRO A 38 12.12 3.37 16.81
CA PRO A 38 10.70 3.22 17.06
C PRO A 38 9.86 4.25 16.27
N THR A 39 8.95 3.77 15.44
CA THR A 39 8.06 4.59 14.61
C THR A 39 6.73 3.89 14.39
N ILE A 40 5.74 4.60 13.84
CA ILE A 40 4.42 4.06 13.52
C ILE A 40 4.35 3.80 12.01
N VAL A 41 3.90 2.60 11.63
CA VAL A 41 3.70 2.22 10.22
C VAL A 41 2.33 1.55 10.09
N ASN A 42 1.48 2.09 9.22
CA ASN A 42 0.15 1.54 8.93
C ASN A 42 -0.20 1.70 7.44
N MET A 43 0.45 0.91 6.59
CA MET A 43 0.23 0.95 5.14
C MET A 43 -1.07 0.23 4.76
N THR A 44 -1.72 0.73 3.71
CA THR A 44 -2.91 0.10 3.10
C THR A 44 -2.83 0.19 1.58
N ASN A 45 -3.70 -0.53 0.87
CA ASN A 45 -3.86 -0.42 -0.58
C ASN A 45 -5.18 0.30 -0.86
N HIS A 46 -5.11 1.35 -1.67
CA HIS A 46 -6.24 2.23 -1.98
C HIS A 46 -6.87 1.91 -3.34
N SER A 47 -7.05 0.62 -3.64
CA SER A 47 -7.66 0.18 -4.89
C SER A 47 -9.18 0.32 -4.87
N TYR A 48 -9.71 0.73 -6.01
CA TYR A 48 -11.15 0.76 -6.27
C TYR A 48 -11.49 -0.32 -7.30
N PHE A 49 -12.48 -1.15 -6.99
CA PHE A 49 -12.97 -2.16 -7.90
C PHE A 49 -14.24 -1.68 -8.58
N ASN A 50 -14.23 -1.66 -9.91
CA ASN A 50 -15.42 -1.46 -10.72
C ASN A 50 -15.71 -2.74 -11.51
N LEU A 51 -16.67 -3.53 -11.04
CA LEU A 51 -17.04 -4.79 -11.68
C LEU A 51 -17.91 -4.61 -12.93
N ASN A 52 -18.49 -3.42 -13.13
CA ASN A 52 -19.25 -3.07 -14.33
C ASN A 52 -18.34 -2.61 -15.49
N GLY A 53 -17.03 -2.43 -15.24
CA GLY A 53 -16.09 -1.85 -16.19
C GLY A 53 -16.38 -0.38 -16.50
N HIS A 54 -15.74 0.14 -17.56
CA HIS A 54 -15.81 1.57 -17.95
C HIS A 54 -17.24 2.07 -18.27
N VAL A 55 -18.21 1.17 -18.43
CA VAL A 55 -19.59 1.50 -18.83
C VAL A 55 -20.49 1.93 -17.66
N GLY A 56 -20.00 1.89 -16.41
CA GLY A 56 -20.79 2.28 -15.24
C GLY A 56 -19.94 2.82 -14.09
N GLY A 57 -19.91 4.16 -13.97
CA GLY A 57 -19.45 4.89 -12.78
C GLY A 57 -17.94 5.13 -12.68
N VAL A 58 -17.59 6.31 -12.16
CA VAL A 58 -16.21 6.67 -11.79
C VAL A 58 -15.93 6.08 -10.41
N ALA A 59 -14.93 5.21 -10.32
CA ALA A 59 -14.32 4.82 -9.07
C ALA A 59 -13.47 6.00 -8.56
N ILE A 60 -13.98 6.76 -7.59
CA ILE A 60 -13.33 7.98 -7.10
C ILE A 60 -12.67 7.72 -5.74
N CYS A 61 -11.37 7.93 -5.70
CA CYS A 61 -10.56 8.03 -4.50
C CYS A 61 -10.61 9.45 -3.93
N LEU A 62 -11.40 9.68 -2.88
CA LEU A 62 -11.25 10.88 -2.05
C LEU A 62 -10.30 10.53 -0.90
N GLY A 63 -9.11 11.14 -0.92
CA GLY A 63 -8.14 11.11 0.17
C GLY A 63 -8.34 12.30 1.10
#